data_AF-A0A419A6B0-F1
#
_entry.id   AF-A0A419A6B0-F1
#
_cell.length_a   1.000
_cell.length_b   1.000
_cell.length_c   1.000
_cell.angle_alpha   90.00
_cell.angle_beta   90.00
_cell.angle_gamma   90.00
#
_symmetry.space_group_name_H-M   'P 1'
#
loop_
_entity.id
_entity.type
_entity.pdbx_description
1 polymer ?
#
loop_
_entity_poly.entity_id
_entity_poly.type
_entity_poly.pdbx_seq_one_letter_code
_entity_poly.pdbx_strand_id
1 'polypeptide(L)' 'MRTCLALAALAMVAACSINPRNYETEPVTVETAEGAVTCQLYTKRMLDWDRAVSRPATMSVEAADEVCREEGRRQQAEG' A
#
# COMPACT_ATOMS: atom_id res chain seq x y z
N MET A 1 41.36 -5.74 8.08
CA MET A 1 40.46 -5.31 9.19
C MET A 1 39.95 -3.88 8.95
N ARG A 2 39.29 -3.59 7.83
CA ARG A 2 38.63 -2.28 7.58
C ARG A 2 37.33 -2.55 6.81
N THR A 3 37.42 -3.45 5.84
CA THR A 3 36.28 -4.04 5.12
C THR A 3 35.30 -4.80 6.01
N CYS A 4 35.76 -5.58 7.00
CA CYS A 4 34.85 -6.34 7.89
C CYS A 4 33.95 -5.45 8.77
N LEU A 5 34.42 -4.27 9.20
CA LEU A 5 33.59 -3.34 9.98
C LEU A 5 32.49 -2.71 9.12
N ALA A 6 32.78 -2.43 7.84
CA ALA A 6 31.81 -1.85 6.91
C ALA A 6 30.66 -2.83 6.59
N LEU A 7 30.97 -4.13 6.42
CA LEU A 7 29.94 -5.15 6.22
C LEU A 7 29.04 -5.36 7.45
N ALA A 8 29.61 -5.32 8.66
CA ALA A 8 28.83 -5.42 9.89
C ALA A 8 27.88 -4.22 10.07
N ALA A 9 28.32 -3.01 9.71
CA ALA A 9 27.47 -1.83 9.75
C ALA A 9 26.30 -1.91 8.75
N LEU A 10 26.53 -2.39 7.53
CA LEU A 10 25.49 -2.58 6.51
C LEU A 10 24.44 -3.63 6.92
N ALA A 11 24.87 -4.71 7.59
CA ALA A 11 23.96 -5.76 8.06
C ALA A 11 23.01 -5.27 9.17
N MET A 12 23.44 -4.32 10.01
CA MET A 12 22.60 -3.77 11.07
C MET A 12 21.48 -2.86 10.56
N VAL A 13 21.66 -2.18 9.41
CA VAL A 13 20.62 -1.30 8.83
C VAL A 13 19.54 -2.09 8.10
N ALA A 14 19.84 -3.30 7.63
CA ALA A 14 18.87 -4.18 6.96
C ALA A 14 17.89 -4.86 7.93
N ALA A 15 18.14 -4.81 9.25
CA ALA A 15 17.30 -5.45 10.26
C ALA A 15 16.00 -4.69 10.57
N CYS A 16 15.84 -3.46 10.09
CA CYS A 16 14.58 -2.71 10.20
C CYS A 16 13.63 -3.10 9.05
N SER A 17 12.91 -4.21 9.18
CA SER A 17 11.86 -4.57 8.22
C SER A 17 10.58 -3.76 8.46
N ILE A 18 10.13 -2.98 7.48
CA ILE A 18 8.82 -2.31 7.53
C ILE A 18 7.74 -3.39 7.33
N ASN A 19 6.83 -3.54 8.29
CA ASN A 19 5.66 -4.43 8.15
C ASN A 19 4.45 -3.61 7.66
N PRO A 20 3.94 -3.82 6.44
CA PRO A 20 2.82 -3.05 5.89
C PRO A 20 1.56 -3.08 6.75
N ARG A 21 1.31 -4.16 7.49
CA ARG A 21 0.14 -4.28 8.38
C ARG A 21 0.09 -3.20 9.45
N ASN A 22 1.24 -2.72 9.90
CA ASN A 22 1.30 -1.65 10.91
C ASN A 22 0.82 -0.30 10.38
N TYR A 23 0.58 -0.22 9.08
CA TYR A 23 0.17 0.99 8.39
C TYR A 23 -1.21 0.82 7.75
N GLU A 24 -1.88 -0.32 7.87
CA GLU A 24 -3.22 -0.52 7.29
C GLU A 24 -4.27 0.34 8.01
N THR A 25 -5.17 0.98 7.25
CA THR A 25 -6.41 1.55 7.77
C THR A 25 -7.54 0.52 7.77
N GLU A 26 -8.70 0.89 8.31
CA GLU A 26 -9.93 0.14 8.04
C GLU A 26 -10.15 0.07 6.51
N PRO A 27 -10.48 -1.11 5.95
CA PRO A 27 -10.78 -1.24 4.53
C PRO A 27 -11.97 -0.37 4.11
N VAL A 28 -11.90 0.19 2.90
CA VAL A 28 -12.97 1.00 2.33
C VAL A 28 -13.53 0.34 1.08
N THR A 29 -14.83 0.47 0.85
CA THR A 29 -15.46 -0.02 -0.37
C THR A 29 -15.77 1.15 -1.28
N VAL A 30 -15.29 1.07 -2.52
CA VAL A 30 -15.52 2.06 -3.58
C VAL A 30 -16.43 1.43 -4.63
N GLU A 31 -17.55 2.09 -4.90
CA GLU A 31 -18.46 1.68 -5.96
C GLU A 31 -17.95 2.16 -7.32
N THR A 32 -17.82 1.23 -8.26
CA THR A 32 -17.41 1.53 -9.65
C THR A 32 -18.48 1.06 -10.63
N ALA A 33 -18.37 1.46 -11.90
CA ALA A 33 -19.28 0.99 -12.95
C ALA A 33 -19.21 -0.54 -13.17
N GLU A 34 -18.10 -1.17 -12.84
CA GLU A 34 -17.87 -2.62 -13.01
C GLU A 34 -18.21 -3.42 -11.73
N GLY A 35 -18.54 -2.73 -10.64
CA GLY A 35 -18.89 -3.29 -9.35
C GLY A 35 -18.03 -2.77 -8.19
N ALA A 36 -18.33 -3.24 -6.99
CA ALA A 36 -17.65 -2.81 -5.77
C ALA A 36 -16.19 -3.30 -5.70
N VAL A 37 -15.28 -2.39 -5.33
CA VAL A 37 -13.87 -2.68 -5.04
C VAL A 37 -13.62 -2.42 -3.55
N THR A 38 -13.11 -3.41 -2.82
CA THR A 38 -12.67 -3.20 -1.43
C THR A 38 -11.18 -2.91 -1.43
N CYS A 39 -10.81 -1.75 -0.92
CA CYS A 39 -9.45 -1.23 -0.88
C CYS A 39 -8.86 -1.34 0.52
N GLN A 40 -7.64 -1.88 0.58
CA GLN A 40 -6.77 -1.68 1.72
C GLN A 40 -5.95 -0.42 1.46
N LEU A 41 -6.22 0.62 2.23
CA LEU A 41 -5.41 1.82 2.25
C LEU A 41 -4.40 1.73 3.39
N TYR A 42 -3.24 2.34 3.21
CA TYR A 42 -2.20 2.31 4.23
C TYR A 42 -2.11 3.66 4.94
N THR A 43 -1.37 4.61 4.37
CA THR A 43 -1.27 5.95 4.95
C THR A 43 -1.48 6.99 3.89
N LYS A 44 -1.94 8.18 4.30
CA LYS A 44 -1.99 9.38 3.46
C LYS A 44 -0.66 9.77 2.80
N ARG A 45 0.47 9.11 3.14
CA ARG A 45 1.81 9.38 2.61
C ARG A 45 2.40 8.21 1.81
N MET A 46 1.72 7.06 1.73
CA MET A 46 2.19 5.86 1.03
C MET A 46 1.08 5.31 0.11
N LEU A 47 0.68 6.12 -0.86
CA LEU A 47 -0.39 5.77 -1.79
C LEU A 47 0.00 4.61 -2.72
N ASP A 48 1.29 4.44 -3.02
CA ASP A 48 1.77 3.36 -3.87
C ASP A 48 1.51 1.96 -3.28
N TRP A 49 1.21 1.88 -1.98
CA TRP A 49 0.92 0.62 -1.30
C TRP A 49 -0.56 0.27 -1.35
N ASP A 50 -1.44 1.25 -1.59
CA ASP A 50 -2.88 1.06 -1.64
C ASP A 50 -3.24 0.03 -2.71
N ARG A 51 -4.07 -0.94 -2.34
CA ARG A 51 -4.35 -2.11 -3.18
C ARG A 51 -5.75 -2.67 -2.96
N ALA A 52 -6.29 -3.33 -3.97
CA ALA A 52 -7.55 -4.04 -3.85
C ALA A 52 -7.38 -5.35 -3.06
N VAL A 53 -8.22 -5.56 -2.04
CA VAL A 53 -8.36 -6.85 -1.34
C VAL A 53 -9.54 -7.66 -1.87
N SER A 54 -10.50 -6.99 -2.52
CA SER A 54 -11.56 -7.61 -3.30
C SER A 54 -11.88 -6.75 -4.53
N ARG A 55 -12.26 -7.40 -5.64
CA ARG A 55 -12.67 -6.74 -6.88
C ARG A 55 -13.64 -7.62 -7.67
N PRO A 56 -14.42 -7.04 -8.60
CA PRO A 56 -15.18 -7.83 -9.56
C PRO A 56 -14.27 -8.71 -10.41
N ALA A 57 -14.77 -9.88 -10.82
CA ALA A 57 -14.01 -10.82 -11.64
C ALA A 57 -13.67 -10.25 -13.03
N THR A 58 -14.48 -9.31 -13.52
CA THR A 58 -14.31 -8.63 -14.82
C THR A 58 -13.23 -7.55 -14.81
N MET A 59 -12.88 -7.01 -13.64
CA MET A 59 -11.88 -5.95 -13.49
C MET A 59 -10.47 -6.55 -13.37
N SER A 60 -9.44 -5.92 -13.93
CA SER A 60 -8.06 -6.41 -13.71
C SER A 60 -7.56 -6.06 -12.29
N VAL A 61 -6.46 -6.70 -11.86
CA VAL A 61 -5.84 -6.34 -10.57
C VAL A 61 -5.31 -4.91 -10.64
N GLU A 62 -4.66 -4.56 -11.74
CA GLU A 62 -4.05 -3.25 -11.94
C GLU A 62 -5.08 -2.12 -11.95
N ALA A 63 -6.25 -2.37 -12.58
CA ALA A 63 -7.35 -1.42 -12.61
C ALA A 63 -7.95 -1.23 -11.20
N ALA A 64 -8.17 -2.31 -10.46
CA ALA A 64 -8.69 -2.25 -9.10
C ALA A 64 -7.71 -1.55 -8.13
N ASP A 65 -6.40 -1.81 -8.28
CA ASP A 65 -5.38 -1.13 -7.50
C ASP A 65 -5.35 0.38 -7.80
N GLU A 66 -5.55 0.79 -9.05
CA GLU A 66 -5.61 2.22 -9.37
C GLU A 66 -6.83 2.90 -8.73
N VAL A 67 -7.99 2.24 -8.71
CA VAL A 67 -9.16 2.73 -7.96
C VAL A 67 -8.80 2.97 -6.48
N CYS A 68 -8.06 2.03 -5.87
CA CYS A 68 -7.63 2.17 -4.49
C CYS A 68 -6.62 3.31 -4.27
N ARG A 69 -5.70 3.53 -5.21
CA ARG A 69 -4.78 4.68 -5.14
C ARG A 69 -5.51 6.00 -5.31
N GLU A 70 -6.48 6.09 -6.21
CA GLU A 70 -7.32 7.27 -6.39
C GLU A 70 -8.12 7.59 -5.12
N GLU A 71 -8.68 6.58 -4.48
CA GLU A 71 -9.37 6.73 -3.20
C GLU A 71 -8.42 7.20 -2.09
N GLY A 72 -7.21 6.65 -2.02
CA GLY A 72 -6.15 7.14 -1.11
C GLY A 72 -5.80 8.61 -1.35
N ARG A 73 -5.66 9.03 -2.63
CA ARG A 73 -5.44 10.45 -3.01
C ARG A 73 -6.60 11.34 -2.57
N ARG A 74 -7.85 10.89 -2.75
CA ARG A 74 -9.04 11.63 -2.33
C ARG A 74 -9.04 11.88 -0.82
N GLN A 75 -8.82 10.84 -0.01
CA GLN A 75 -8.77 10.97 1.44
C GLN A 75 -7.58 11.81 1.93
N GLN A 76 -6.46 11.79 1.20
CA GLN A 76 -5.32 12.67 1.45
C GLN A 76 -5.70 14.14 1.25
N ALA A 77 -6.45 14.48 0.19
CA ALA A 77 -6.87 15.85 -0.07
C ALA A 77 -7.89 16.40 0.95
N GLU A 78 -8.65 15.53 1.61
CA GLU A 78 -9.72 15.89 2.53
C GLU A 78 -9.29 16.20 3.97
N GLY A 79 -8.01 16.01 4.34
CA GLY A 79 -7.54 16.40 5.67
C GLY A 79 -6.04 16.42 5.83
#